data_AF-A0A6C0LXL0-F1
#
_entry.id   AF-A0A6C0LXL0-F1
#
_cell.length_a   1.000
_cell.length_b   1.000
_cell.length_c   1.000
_cell.angle_alpha   90.00
_cell.angle_beta   90.00
_cell.angle_gamma   90.00
#
_symmetry.space_group_name_H-M   'P 1'
#
loop_
_entity.id
_entity.type
_entity.pdbx_description
1 polymer ?
#
loop_
_entity_poly.entity_id
_entity_poly.type
_entity_poly.pdbx_seq_one_letter_code
_entity_poly.pdbx_strand_id
1 'polypeptide(L)'
;MSTRRDVRFDNVVVGNLHIDRTGISSKRDLTIHSASGISFTGTENVEIGDATSTVQMSGNTVSIESDTPTVVGAVAIPNVDGTAGQTLTTDGAGTLGFTTIVNIDNEIPGVIPSMAMAGYSEANLTLYLEYIQANGKDAESFTTSYHHGATIVGGSTYFGGVYDPVLNRIYMVPYAQAAQANWHYIDCNTGTVVAYAHGIGVIASGSYSGGAYSPLQRRIYFSPYAIATAADWHYVDCDTGTIVAYTHGATSLANGYRGAVYSPIQNRIYFAPYAQGNQAQWHYVDCSDGSIVPYTHGATAVASAYAGGTYSPTQNRIYFTPYSQGNQAQWHYVDCSDGSIVPYTHGATAVSAAYSNAAYSPLQNRIYPSPFQQSNQANWHYIDCTDGTVVAYAHGATVGGAGSYSQAVYMPTNNRIYLMPNGQSAQTTWHYIDCDDGSVVAYTHKTNNVDGIIGGVYSPTENRLYHMPFSAGAATTRWVYTTSLSSQRVSRTLMGNAMFNKL
;
A
#
# COMPACT_ATOMS: atom_id res chain seq x y z
N MET A 1 41.02 -69.75 -56.55
CA MET A 1 39.70 -69.52 -55.92
C MET A 1 39.71 -70.20 -54.57
N SER A 2 39.84 -69.45 -53.47
CA SER A 2 39.71 -69.99 -52.11
C SER A 2 38.31 -69.66 -51.60
N THR A 3 37.44 -70.67 -51.54
CA THR A 3 36.10 -70.55 -50.97
C THR A 3 36.23 -70.61 -49.45
N ARG A 4 36.03 -69.47 -48.78
CA ARG A 4 35.87 -69.41 -47.33
C ARG A 4 34.60 -70.19 -46.98
N ARG A 5 34.74 -71.36 -46.36
CA ARG A 5 33.61 -72.10 -45.78
C ARG A 5 33.24 -71.42 -44.48
N ASP A 6 32.05 -70.80 -44.44
CA ASP A 6 31.42 -70.43 -43.18
C ASP A 6 31.03 -71.71 -42.46
N VAL A 7 31.75 -72.03 -41.38
CA VAL A 7 31.39 -73.12 -40.49
C VAL A 7 30.42 -72.53 -39.45
N ARG A 8 29.13 -72.83 -39.60
CA ARG A 8 28.13 -72.59 -38.56
C ARG A 8 28.15 -73.78 -37.61
N PHE A 9 28.52 -73.55 -36.36
CA PHE A 9 28.42 -74.57 -35.32
C PHE A 9 27.07 -74.43 -34.63
N ASP A 10 26.26 -75.49 -34.67
CA ASP A 10 24.95 -75.55 -34.01
C ASP A 10 25.05 -75.87 -32.51
N ASN A 11 26.17 -76.43 -32.08
CA ASN A 11 26.48 -76.75 -30.69
C ASN A 11 28.00 -76.72 -30.50
N VAL A 12 28.48 -75.91 -29.56
CA VAL A 12 29.91 -75.83 -29.19
C VAL A 12 30.03 -76.07 -27.68
N VAL A 13 30.66 -77.19 -27.32
CA VAL A 13 31.01 -77.49 -25.93
C VAL A 13 32.52 -77.36 -25.77
N VAL A 14 32.96 -76.39 -24.97
CA VAL A 14 34.37 -76.21 -24.61
C VAL A 14 34.49 -76.28 -23.09
N GLY A 15 34.88 -77.45 -22.58
CA GLY A 15 34.98 -77.69 -21.15
C GLY A 15 33.62 -77.55 -20.45
N ASN A 16 33.49 -76.57 -19.55
CA ASN A 16 32.26 -76.29 -18.79
C ASN A 16 31.33 -75.26 -19.45
N LEU A 17 31.68 -74.77 -20.64
CA LEU A 17 30.89 -73.83 -21.43
C LEU A 17 30.06 -74.60 -22.46
N HIS A 18 28.75 -74.43 -22.43
CA HIS A 18 27.83 -74.97 -23.41
C HIS A 18 27.19 -73.81 -24.19
N ILE A 19 27.39 -73.78 -25.51
CA ILE A 19 26.76 -72.84 -26.43
C ILE A 19 25.86 -73.64 -27.36
N ASP A 20 24.56 -73.33 -27.35
CA ASP A 20 23.59 -73.91 -28.28
C ASP A 20 22.73 -72.82 -28.94
N ARG A 21 21.72 -73.25 -29.70
CA ARG A 21 20.80 -72.34 -30.40
C ARG A 21 19.94 -71.49 -29.46
N THR A 22 19.82 -71.87 -28.20
CA THR A 22 18.95 -71.27 -27.19
C THR A 22 19.70 -70.47 -26.13
N GLY A 23 21.02 -70.62 -26.02
CA GLY A 23 21.81 -69.76 -25.14
C GLY A 23 23.26 -70.21 -24.91
N ILE A 24 23.89 -69.48 -24.00
CA ILE A 24 25.22 -69.78 -23.46
C ILE A 24 25.05 -70.09 -21.98
N SER A 25 25.47 -71.27 -21.54
CA SER A 25 25.46 -71.66 -20.13
C SER A 25 26.84 -72.09 -19.65
N SER A 26 27.17 -71.74 -18.41
CA SER A 26 28.43 -72.11 -17.76
C SER A 26 28.16 -72.52 -16.31
N LYS A 27 28.85 -73.56 -15.84
CA LYS A 27 28.82 -73.99 -14.43
C LYS A 27 29.76 -73.17 -13.53
N ARG A 28 30.46 -72.19 -14.10
CA ARG A 28 31.38 -71.26 -13.44
C ARG A 28 31.12 -69.86 -13.97
N ASP A 29 31.69 -68.85 -13.31
CA ASP A 29 31.62 -67.46 -13.75
C ASP A 29 31.99 -67.34 -15.23
N LEU A 30 31.12 -66.67 -15.99
CA LEU A 30 31.34 -66.36 -17.39
C LEU A 30 31.90 -64.95 -17.51
N THR A 31 33.20 -64.83 -17.82
CA THR A 31 33.82 -63.54 -18.11
C THR A 31 33.86 -63.31 -19.61
N ILE A 32 33.21 -62.25 -20.09
CA ILE A 32 33.23 -61.84 -21.49
C ILE A 32 34.12 -60.60 -21.63
N HIS A 33 35.26 -60.74 -22.31
CA HIS A 33 36.10 -59.61 -22.68
C HIS A 33 35.75 -59.17 -24.11
N SER A 34 35.35 -57.91 -24.29
CA SER A 34 35.16 -57.31 -25.61
C SER A 34 35.95 -56.02 -25.73
N ALA A 35 36.67 -55.85 -26.83
CA ALA A 35 37.38 -54.62 -27.16
C ALA A 35 36.46 -53.53 -27.75
N SER A 36 35.22 -53.87 -28.12
CA SER A 36 34.31 -52.99 -28.86
C SER A 36 32.89 -52.96 -28.29
N GLY A 37 32.73 -53.36 -27.03
CA GLY A 37 31.43 -53.46 -26.37
C GLY A 37 30.75 -54.82 -26.57
N ILE A 38 29.77 -55.12 -25.72
CA ILE A 38 28.90 -56.28 -25.82
C ILE A 38 27.53 -55.75 -26.21
N SER A 39 26.95 -56.27 -27.31
CA SER A 39 25.61 -55.89 -27.76
C SER A 39 24.68 -57.08 -27.68
N PHE A 40 23.55 -56.90 -27.02
CA PHE A 40 22.44 -57.86 -27.00
C PHE A 40 21.35 -57.31 -27.94
N THR A 41 21.02 -58.05 -28.99
CA THR A 41 19.98 -57.66 -29.96
C THR A 41 18.90 -58.73 -29.99
N GLY A 42 17.65 -58.33 -29.79
CA GLY A 42 16.51 -59.24 -29.72
C GLY A 42 15.20 -58.46 -29.61
N THR A 43 14.09 -59.10 -29.96
CA THR A 43 12.73 -58.53 -29.80
C THR A 43 12.14 -58.77 -28.41
N GLU A 44 12.88 -59.45 -27.54
CA GLU A 44 12.47 -59.85 -26.18
C GLU A 44 13.39 -59.23 -25.13
N ASN A 45 13.00 -59.36 -23.86
CA ASN A 45 13.71 -58.75 -22.73
C ASN A 45 15.12 -59.36 -22.57
N VAL A 46 16.11 -58.50 -22.31
CA VAL A 46 17.41 -58.92 -21.78
C VAL A 46 17.30 -58.96 -20.26
N GLU A 47 17.16 -60.15 -19.69
CA GLU A 47 17.14 -60.34 -18.24
C GLU A 47 18.56 -60.59 -17.72
N ILE A 48 19.04 -59.73 -16.82
CA ILE A 48 20.31 -59.88 -16.11
C ILE A 48 19.98 -59.94 -14.63
N GLY A 49 19.92 -61.15 -14.05
CA GLY A 49 19.59 -61.31 -12.63
C GLY A 49 19.92 -62.68 -12.03
N ASP A 50 20.22 -62.67 -10.73
CA ASP A 50 19.90 -63.74 -9.78
C ASP A 50 19.32 -63.09 -8.50
N ALA A 51 18.86 -63.88 -7.53
CA ALA A 51 18.18 -63.38 -6.33
C ALA A 51 19.01 -62.41 -5.44
N THR A 52 20.29 -62.19 -5.73
CA THR A 52 21.22 -61.41 -4.88
C THR A 52 22.21 -60.51 -5.62
N SER A 53 22.19 -60.44 -6.95
CA SER A 53 23.27 -59.81 -7.72
C SER A 53 23.12 -58.30 -7.93
N THR A 54 24.21 -57.57 -7.68
CA THR A 54 24.39 -56.17 -8.09
C THR A 54 25.00 -56.11 -9.49
N VAL A 55 24.44 -55.29 -10.39
CA VAL A 55 25.10 -54.94 -11.65
C VAL A 55 26.11 -53.83 -11.37
N GLN A 56 27.38 -54.19 -11.18
CA GLN A 56 28.44 -53.22 -10.94
C GLN A 56 29.03 -52.73 -12.28
N MET A 57 28.65 -51.52 -12.71
CA MET A 57 29.21 -50.86 -13.88
C MET A 57 30.35 -49.94 -13.43
N SER A 58 31.60 -50.28 -13.74
CA SER A 58 32.80 -49.54 -13.27
C SER A 58 33.19 -48.34 -14.15
N GLY A 59 32.25 -47.80 -14.94
CA GLY A 59 32.45 -46.62 -15.79
C GLY A 59 31.88 -45.36 -15.14
N ASN A 60 32.41 -44.18 -15.51
CA ASN A 60 31.93 -42.88 -14.99
C ASN A 60 30.52 -42.50 -15.46
N THR A 61 29.88 -43.27 -16.34
CA THR A 61 28.59 -42.92 -16.94
C THR A 61 27.80 -44.18 -17.30
N VAL A 62 26.53 -44.21 -16.91
CA VAL A 62 25.53 -45.19 -17.36
C VAL A 62 24.48 -44.41 -18.14
N SER A 63 24.28 -44.73 -19.42
CA SER A 63 23.25 -44.10 -20.26
C SER A 63 22.15 -45.11 -20.52
N ILE A 64 20.92 -44.77 -20.14
CA ILE A 64 19.71 -45.56 -20.39
C ILE A 64 18.85 -44.74 -21.34
N GLU A 65 18.71 -45.18 -22.58
CA GLU A 65 17.78 -44.59 -23.55
C GLU A 65 16.48 -45.40 -23.50
N SER A 66 15.37 -44.75 -23.16
CA SER A 66 14.06 -45.37 -23.08
C SER A 66 12.98 -44.42 -23.60
N ASP A 67 12.13 -44.91 -24.48
CA ASP A 67 10.96 -44.19 -24.99
C ASP A 67 9.80 -44.16 -23.98
N THR A 68 9.95 -44.86 -22.85
CA THR A 68 8.97 -44.92 -21.75
C THR A 68 9.63 -44.61 -20.41
N PRO A 69 8.88 -44.18 -19.37
CA PRO A 69 9.45 -43.90 -18.06
C PRO A 69 10.27 -45.07 -17.50
N THR A 70 11.50 -44.79 -17.08
CA THR A 70 12.39 -45.79 -16.48
C THR A 70 12.00 -45.99 -15.02
N VAL A 71 11.68 -47.24 -14.64
CA VAL A 71 11.38 -47.60 -13.25
C VAL A 71 12.64 -48.09 -12.56
N VAL A 72 13.10 -47.37 -11.53
CA VAL A 72 14.22 -47.76 -10.67
C VAL A 72 13.67 -48.09 -9.28
N GLY A 73 13.46 -49.38 -9.01
CA GLY A 73 12.78 -49.83 -7.79
C GLY A 73 11.30 -49.44 -7.79
N ALA A 74 10.84 -48.69 -6.77
CA ALA A 74 9.48 -48.14 -6.72
C ALA A 74 9.36 -46.75 -7.38
N VAL A 75 10.45 -46.22 -7.94
CA VAL A 75 10.52 -44.85 -8.44
C VAL A 75 10.43 -44.83 -9.97
N ALA A 76 9.40 -44.19 -10.52
CA ALA A 76 9.28 -43.95 -11.96
C ALA A 76 9.89 -42.59 -12.34
N ILE A 77 10.92 -42.59 -13.19
CA ILE A 77 11.60 -41.37 -13.68
C ILE A 77 10.96 -40.93 -15.01
N PRO A 78 10.57 -39.64 -15.17
CA PRO A 78 10.05 -39.12 -16.44
C PRO A 78 11.00 -39.33 -17.62
N ASN A 79 10.44 -39.56 -18.81
CA ASN A 79 11.17 -39.71 -20.08
C ASN A 79 11.23 -38.40 -20.90
N VAL A 80 10.90 -37.26 -20.30
CA VAL A 80 10.97 -35.92 -20.90
C VAL A 80 11.71 -34.98 -19.97
N ASP A 81 12.38 -33.97 -20.53
CA ASP A 81 12.99 -32.91 -19.74
C ASP A 81 11.91 -31.95 -19.20
N GLY A 82 12.14 -31.41 -18.00
CA GLY A 82 11.35 -30.32 -17.45
C GLY A 82 11.63 -29.00 -18.17
N THR A 83 10.70 -28.05 -18.10
CA THR A 83 10.93 -26.69 -18.60
C THR A 83 11.64 -25.81 -17.55
N ALA A 84 12.25 -24.71 -17.98
CA ALA A 84 12.87 -23.74 -17.07
C ALA A 84 11.88 -23.28 -15.98
N GLY A 85 12.34 -23.27 -14.73
CA GLY A 85 11.51 -22.93 -13.57
C GLY A 85 10.73 -24.11 -12.98
N GLN A 86 10.99 -25.36 -13.38
CA GLN A 86 10.43 -26.54 -12.74
C GLN A 86 11.47 -27.26 -11.86
N THR A 87 10.99 -27.99 -10.84
CA THR A 87 11.77 -28.93 -10.01
C THR A 87 11.17 -30.33 -10.11
N LEU A 88 11.99 -31.35 -9.92
CA LEU A 88 11.54 -32.74 -9.88
C LEU A 88 10.99 -33.06 -8.48
N THR A 89 9.73 -33.47 -8.41
CA THR A 89 9.02 -33.75 -7.16
C THR A 89 8.47 -35.18 -7.14
N THR A 90 8.40 -35.78 -5.95
CA THR A 90 7.71 -37.05 -5.71
C THR A 90 6.29 -36.81 -5.19
N ASP A 91 5.33 -37.64 -5.59
CA ASP A 91 3.96 -37.66 -5.05
C ASP A 91 3.86 -38.40 -3.70
N GLY A 92 4.96 -38.92 -3.18
CA GLY A 92 4.98 -39.74 -1.97
C GLY A 92 4.53 -41.19 -2.17
N ALA A 93 4.03 -41.54 -3.36
CA ALA A 93 3.67 -42.89 -3.78
C ALA A 93 4.69 -43.53 -4.75
N GLY A 94 5.77 -42.82 -5.09
CA GLY A 94 6.87 -43.31 -5.91
C GLY A 94 6.91 -42.73 -7.33
N THR A 95 5.97 -41.86 -7.70
CA THR A 95 5.99 -41.21 -9.02
C THR A 95 6.80 -39.92 -8.94
N LEU A 96 7.80 -39.75 -9.83
CA LEU A 96 8.49 -38.47 -10.01
C LEU A 96 7.86 -37.70 -11.17
N GLY A 97 7.73 -36.38 -11.01
CA GLY A 97 7.23 -35.47 -12.05
C GLY A 97 7.76 -34.05 -11.86
N PHE A 98 7.68 -33.23 -12.92
CA PHE A 98 8.10 -31.83 -12.85
C PHE A 98 6.99 -30.94 -12.31
N THR A 99 7.31 -30.16 -11.28
CA THR A 99 6.42 -29.14 -10.70
C THR A 99 7.06 -27.76 -10.87
N THR A 100 6.27 -26.77 -11.28
CA THR A 100 6.73 -25.38 -11.41
C THR A 100 7.08 -24.79 -10.04
N ILE A 101 8.32 -24.30 -9.89
CA ILE A 101 8.77 -23.52 -8.74
C ILE A 101 8.12 -22.14 -8.86
N VAL A 102 7.26 -21.78 -7.91
CA VAL A 102 6.80 -20.40 -7.74
C VAL A 102 7.86 -19.67 -6.93
N ASN A 103 8.58 -18.74 -7.57
CA ASN A 103 9.56 -17.88 -6.88
C ASN A 103 8.82 -16.95 -5.92
N ILE A 104 8.94 -17.21 -4.61
CA ILE A 104 8.25 -16.45 -3.55
C ILE A 104 8.82 -15.02 -3.41
N ASP A 105 10.02 -14.76 -3.95
CA ASP A 105 10.72 -13.49 -3.70
C ASP A 105 10.41 -12.37 -4.73
N ASN A 106 9.78 -12.67 -5.87
CA ASN A 106 9.53 -11.65 -6.91
C ASN A 106 8.09 -11.48 -7.36
N GLU A 107 7.18 -12.35 -6.93
CA GLU A 107 5.74 -12.10 -7.03
C GLU A 107 5.11 -12.62 -5.75
N ILE A 108 4.49 -11.73 -4.97
CA ILE A 108 3.43 -12.15 -4.05
C ILE A 108 2.51 -13.03 -4.90
N PRO A 109 2.25 -14.30 -4.55
CA PRO A 109 1.47 -15.18 -5.40
C PRO A 109 0.22 -14.45 -5.87
N GLY A 110 0.16 -14.20 -7.17
CA GLY A 110 -0.85 -13.41 -7.85
C GLY A 110 -2.22 -14.07 -7.89
N VAL A 111 -2.62 -14.76 -6.82
CA VAL A 111 -4.00 -15.08 -6.47
C VAL A 111 -4.07 -15.11 -4.95
N ILE A 112 -4.24 -13.95 -4.32
CA ILE A 112 -5.05 -13.90 -3.10
C ILE A 112 -6.36 -14.59 -3.52
N PRO A 113 -6.81 -15.66 -2.86
CA PRO A 113 -8.04 -16.32 -3.24
C PRO A 113 -9.10 -15.24 -3.38
N SER A 114 -9.65 -15.07 -4.58
CA SER A 114 -10.84 -14.23 -4.68
C SER A 114 -11.81 -14.82 -3.67
N MET A 115 -12.47 -13.99 -2.86
CA MET A 115 -13.44 -14.53 -1.89
C MET A 115 -14.65 -15.20 -2.57
N ALA A 116 -14.72 -15.14 -3.91
CA ALA A 116 -15.59 -15.98 -4.73
C ALA A 116 -15.09 -17.43 -4.85
N MET A 117 -14.00 -17.81 -4.17
CA MET A 117 -13.36 -19.14 -4.22
C MET A 117 -12.87 -19.57 -5.61
N ALA A 118 -12.86 -18.66 -6.59
CA ALA A 118 -12.29 -18.95 -7.91
C ALA A 118 -10.76 -19.04 -7.79
N GLY A 119 -10.18 -20.19 -8.16
CA GLY A 119 -8.74 -20.46 -8.05
C GLY A 119 -8.25 -20.86 -6.65
N TYR A 120 -9.16 -21.27 -5.75
CA TYR A 120 -8.84 -21.70 -4.39
C TYR A 120 -8.07 -23.03 -4.34
N SER A 121 -7.00 -23.08 -3.53
CA SER A 121 -6.37 -24.33 -3.08
C SER A 121 -6.07 -24.24 -1.59
N GLU A 122 -6.16 -25.37 -0.89
CA GLU A 122 -5.86 -25.46 0.55
C GLU A 122 -4.41 -25.07 0.85
N ALA A 123 -3.48 -25.45 -0.04
CA ALA A 123 -2.07 -25.05 0.05
C ALA A 123 -1.88 -23.52 0.01
N ASN A 124 -2.59 -22.82 -0.89
CA ASN A 124 -2.49 -21.36 -0.98
C ASN A 124 -3.14 -20.67 0.23
N LEU A 125 -4.22 -21.23 0.80
CA LEU A 125 -4.82 -20.71 2.02
C LEU A 125 -3.88 -20.88 3.22
N THR A 126 -3.27 -22.05 3.39
CA THR A 126 -2.31 -22.30 4.47
C THR A 126 -1.12 -21.36 4.39
N LEU A 127 -0.51 -21.21 3.20
CA LEU A 127 0.59 -20.25 2.99
C LEU A 127 0.17 -18.81 3.30
N TYR A 128 -1.04 -18.41 2.93
CA TYR A 128 -1.58 -17.08 3.24
C TYR A 128 -1.81 -16.88 4.75
N LEU A 129 -2.35 -17.88 5.44
CA LEU A 129 -2.59 -17.82 6.88
C LEU A 129 -1.29 -17.84 7.68
N GLU A 130 -0.30 -18.65 7.26
CA GLU A 130 1.06 -18.65 7.82
C GLU A 130 1.74 -17.30 7.59
N TYR A 131 1.60 -16.71 6.40
CA TYR A 131 2.11 -15.37 6.10
C TYR A 131 1.49 -14.31 7.01
N ILE A 132 0.17 -14.33 7.22
CA ILE A 132 -0.50 -13.40 8.14
C ILE A 132 -0.11 -13.65 9.59
N GLN A 133 0.02 -14.91 10.02
CA GLN A 133 0.46 -15.24 11.38
C GLN A 133 1.89 -14.77 11.64
N ALA A 134 2.78 -14.92 10.66
CA ALA A 134 4.17 -14.51 10.77
C ALA A 134 4.37 -12.99 10.69
N ASN A 135 3.55 -12.28 9.92
CA ASN A 135 3.72 -10.84 9.63
C ASN A 135 2.66 -9.93 10.30
N GLY A 136 1.74 -10.50 11.09
CA GLY A 136 0.74 -9.77 11.85
C GLY A 136 -0.26 -8.98 10.97
N LYS A 137 -0.91 -7.97 11.56
CA LYS A 137 -1.90 -7.12 10.87
C LYS A 137 -1.32 -6.35 9.66
N ASP A 138 0.00 -6.28 9.54
CA ASP A 138 0.71 -5.57 8.47
C ASP A 138 0.83 -6.35 7.17
N ALA A 139 0.69 -7.67 7.24
CA ALA A 139 0.59 -8.54 6.07
C ALA A 139 -0.51 -8.13 5.08
N GLU A 140 -1.54 -7.43 5.56
CA GLU A 140 -2.73 -7.09 4.77
C GLU A 140 -2.71 -5.64 4.25
N SER A 141 -1.71 -4.82 4.56
CA SER A 141 -1.60 -3.43 4.08
C SER A 141 -0.57 -3.30 2.95
N PHE A 142 -1.02 -2.84 1.78
CA PHE A 142 -0.17 -2.74 0.60
C PHE A 142 -0.12 -1.31 0.10
N THR A 143 1.10 -0.83 -0.15
CA THR A 143 1.35 0.41 -0.86
C THR A 143 1.61 0.09 -2.32
N THR A 144 0.70 0.52 -3.19
CA THR A 144 0.71 0.22 -4.61
C THR A 144 0.95 1.48 -5.43
N SER A 145 1.95 1.44 -6.31
CA SER A 145 2.12 2.46 -7.33
C SER A 145 1.16 2.24 -8.48
N TYR A 146 0.55 3.30 -8.99
CA TYR A 146 -0.28 3.25 -10.18
C TYR A 146 0.09 4.38 -11.14
N HIS A 147 -0.08 4.11 -12.44
CA HIS A 147 0.17 5.09 -13.48
C HIS A 147 -1.04 5.99 -13.68
N HIS A 148 -0.81 7.29 -13.91
CA HIS A 148 -1.84 8.23 -14.35
C HIS A 148 -1.44 8.93 -15.67
N GLY A 149 -2.45 9.29 -16.46
CA GLY A 149 -2.28 10.03 -17.72
C GLY A 149 -2.28 11.56 -17.58
N ALA A 150 -2.55 12.07 -16.37
CA ALA A 150 -2.62 13.51 -16.12
C ALA A 150 -1.28 14.24 -16.31
N THR A 151 -1.29 15.36 -17.04
CA THR A 151 -0.16 16.29 -17.12
C THR A 151 -0.14 17.17 -15.87
N ILE A 152 0.96 17.12 -15.13
CA ILE A 152 1.15 17.85 -13.87
C ILE A 152 2.30 18.85 -13.99
N VAL A 153 2.18 19.96 -13.27
CA VAL A 153 3.29 20.92 -13.13
C VAL A 153 4.29 20.40 -12.11
N GLY A 154 5.59 20.51 -12.42
CA GLY A 154 6.65 20.21 -11.48
C GLY A 154 6.69 21.18 -10.30
N GLY A 155 6.91 20.65 -9.09
CA GLY A 155 7.05 21.44 -7.86
C GLY A 155 5.72 21.79 -7.18
N SER A 156 5.49 21.24 -5.98
CA SER A 156 4.32 21.50 -5.12
C SER A 156 2.98 21.50 -5.86
N THR A 157 2.69 20.45 -6.62
CA THR A 157 1.53 20.42 -7.53
C THR A 157 0.19 20.56 -6.80
N TYR A 158 -0.01 19.78 -5.74
CA TYR A 158 -1.22 19.76 -4.91
C TYR A 158 -0.88 20.00 -3.45
N PHE A 159 -1.88 20.27 -2.63
CA PHE A 159 -1.73 20.41 -1.18
C PHE A 159 -2.91 19.80 -0.43
N GLY A 160 -3.00 18.47 -0.51
CA GLY A 160 -4.10 17.68 0.02
C GLY A 160 -5.24 17.53 -0.99
N GLY A 161 -6.33 16.90 -0.54
CA GLY A 161 -7.52 16.65 -1.33
C GLY A 161 -8.75 16.62 -0.44
N VAL A 162 -9.92 16.60 -1.07
CA VAL A 162 -11.20 16.49 -0.37
C VAL A 162 -12.05 15.45 -1.08
N TYR A 163 -12.60 14.51 -0.31
CA TYR A 163 -13.52 13.51 -0.82
C TYR A 163 -14.91 14.11 -1.01
N ASP A 164 -15.46 13.91 -2.20
CA ASP A 164 -16.83 14.18 -2.59
C ASP A 164 -17.64 12.87 -2.51
N PRO A 165 -18.51 12.73 -1.50
CA PRO A 165 -19.35 11.53 -1.35
C PRO A 165 -20.50 11.46 -2.36
N VAL A 166 -20.83 12.55 -3.07
CA VAL A 166 -21.95 12.61 -4.03
C VAL A 166 -21.52 12.01 -5.37
N LEU A 167 -20.40 12.48 -5.91
CA LEU A 167 -19.87 11.98 -7.19
C LEU A 167 -18.88 10.84 -7.02
N ASN A 168 -18.55 10.47 -5.77
CA ASN A 168 -17.52 9.51 -5.42
C ASN A 168 -16.17 9.86 -6.05
N ARG A 169 -15.68 11.07 -5.76
CA ARG A 169 -14.43 11.61 -6.31
C ARG A 169 -13.56 12.18 -5.21
N ILE A 170 -12.26 12.22 -5.42
CA ILE A 170 -11.36 13.03 -4.60
C ILE A 170 -10.90 14.21 -5.44
N TYR A 171 -11.37 15.41 -5.13
CA TYR A 171 -10.85 16.62 -5.75
C TYR A 171 -9.51 16.96 -5.12
N MET A 172 -8.47 17.04 -5.95
CA MET A 172 -7.14 17.41 -5.49
C MET A 172 -7.09 18.91 -5.29
N VAL A 173 -6.59 19.36 -4.14
CA VAL A 173 -6.50 20.79 -3.84
C VAL A 173 -5.33 21.37 -4.65
N PRO A 174 -5.59 22.24 -5.64
CA PRO A 174 -4.56 22.69 -6.57
C PRO A 174 -3.70 23.77 -5.92
N TYR A 175 -2.39 23.49 -5.80
CA TYR A 175 -1.40 24.45 -5.32
C TYR A 175 -0.68 25.07 -6.52
N ALA A 176 0.39 24.46 -7.03
CA ALA A 176 1.03 24.94 -8.26
C ALA A 176 0.18 24.63 -9.50
N GLN A 177 -0.62 23.56 -9.46
CA GLN A 177 -1.58 23.23 -10.51
C GLN A 177 -2.66 24.31 -10.69
N ALA A 178 -2.88 25.18 -9.70
CA ALA A 178 -3.87 26.24 -9.77
C ALA A 178 -3.66 27.19 -10.96
N ALA A 179 -2.41 27.36 -11.40
CA ALA A 179 -2.05 28.20 -12.55
C ALA A 179 -2.21 27.53 -13.92
N GLN A 180 -2.69 26.28 -13.97
CA GLN A 180 -2.93 25.57 -15.22
C GLN A 180 -4.41 25.60 -15.59
N ALA A 181 -4.70 25.42 -16.88
CA ALA A 181 -6.08 25.40 -17.40
C ALA A 181 -6.87 24.13 -17.03
N ASN A 182 -6.19 23.09 -16.56
CA ASN A 182 -6.79 21.83 -16.13
C ASN A 182 -6.42 21.52 -14.68
N TRP A 183 -7.43 21.10 -13.92
CA TRP A 183 -7.27 20.54 -12.58
C TRP A 183 -7.60 19.06 -12.60
N HIS A 184 -7.44 18.40 -11.44
CA HIS A 184 -7.52 16.96 -11.37
C HIS A 184 -8.39 16.48 -10.21
N TYR A 185 -9.07 15.37 -10.44
CA TYR A 185 -9.69 14.58 -9.39
C TYR A 185 -9.35 13.10 -9.58
N ILE A 186 -9.51 12.30 -8.54
CA ILE A 186 -9.46 10.84 -8.61
C ILE A 186 -10.91 10.35 -8.66
N ASP A 187 -11.25 9.57 -9.68
CA ASP A 187 -12.53 8.85 -9.73
C ASP A 187 -12.42 7.61 -8.83
N CYS A 188 -13.18 7.57 -7.74
CA CYS A 188 -13.14 6.48 -6.78
C CYS A 188 -14.03 5.29 -7.17
N ASN A 189 -14.54 5.25 -8.40
CA ASN A 189 -15.15 4.03 -8.96
C ASN A 189 -14.13 3.24 -9.78
N THR A 190 -13.12 3.91 -10.33
CA THR A 190 -12.13 3.32 -11.25
C THR A 190 -10.70 3.42 -10.73
N GLY A 191 -10.45 4.23 -9.71
CA GLY A 191 -9.14 4.61 -9.21
C GLY A 191 -8.33 5.50 -10.15
N THR A 192 -8.93 6.06 -11.20
CA THR A 192 -8.19 6.83 -12.22
C THR A 192 -8.11 8.31 -11.88
N VAL A 193 -6.97 8.95 -12.16
CA VAL A 193 -6.84 10.41 -12.14
C VAL A 193 -7.42 10.99 -13.43
N VAL A 194 -8.36 11.92 -13.30
CA VAL A 194 -9.03 12.59 -14.40
C VAL A 194 -8.63 14.06 -14.42
N ALA A 195 -8.15 14.52 -15.57
CA ALA A 195 -7.94 15.93 -15.85
C ALA A 195 -9.23 16.56 -16.39
N TYR A 196 -9.59 17.74 -15.90
CA TYR A 196 -10.76 18.47 -16.36
C TYR A 196 -10.48 19.97 -16.47
N ALA A 197 -11.12 20.63 -17.45
CA ALA A 197 -11.08 22.08 -17.56
C ALA A 197 -11.95 22.68 -16.45
N HIS A 198 -11.36 23.51 -15.59
CA HIS A 198 -12.05 24.10 -14.44
C HIS A 198 -12.83 25.38 -14.78
N GLY A 199 -12.67 25.95 -15.99
CA GLY A 199 -13.48 27.07 -16.48
C GLY A 199 -13.21 28.45 -15.88
N ILE A 200 -12.54 28.55 -14.71
CA ILE A 200 -12.26 29.81 -14.02
C ILE A 200 -11.04 30.61 -14.53
N GLY A 201 -10.40 30.18 -15.63
CA GLY A 201 -9.18 30.81 -16.14
C GLY A 201 -7.96 30.60 -15.23
N VAL A 202 -6.80 31.12 -15.65
CA VAL A 202 -5.54 30.94 -14.91
C VAL A 202 -5.55 31.80 -13.65
N ILE A 203 -5.43 31.16 -12.49
CA ILE A 203 -5.24 31.84 -11.19
C ILE A 203 -3.79 31.67 -10.70
N ALA A 204 -3.42 32.36 -9.62
CA ALA A 204 -2.04 32.35 -9.14
C ALA A 204 -1.58 30.94 -8.71
N SER A 205 -0.31 30.61 -8.93
CA SER A 205 0.31 29.42 -8.33
C SER A 205 0.28 29.55 -6.80
N GLY A 206 0.04 28.43 -6.10
CA GLY A 206 -0.11 28.39 -4.65
C GLY A 206 -1.47 28.88 -4.15
N SER A 207 -2.50 28.93 -5.01
CA SER A 207 -3.81 29.50 -4.64
C SER A 207 -4.45 28.81 -3.45
N TYR A 208 -4.45 27.47 -3.39
CA TYR A 208 -5.18 26.72 -2.37
C TYR A 208 -4.30 25.74 -1.58
N SER A 209 -4.60 25.60 -0.29
CA SER A 209 -3.90 24.67 0.60
C SER A 209 -4.87 24.01 1.58
N GLY A 210 -5.30 22.78 1.28
CA GLY A 210 -6.38 22.08 1.96
C GLY A 210 -7.80 22.54 1.59
N GLY A 211 -8.81 21.93 2.21
CA GLY A 211 -10.22 22.24 2.00
C GLY A 211 -11.12 21.33 2.83
N ALA A 212 -12.42 21.57 2.79
CA ALA A 212 -13.42 20.76 3.49
C ALA A 212 -14.72 20.65 2.69
N TYR A 213 -15.42 19.54 2.89
CA TYR A 213 -16.74 19.28 2.29
C TYR A 213 -17.84 19.82 3.20
N SER A 214 -18.81 20.52 2.62
CA SER A 214 -20.07 20.97 3.22
C SER A 214 -21.18 19.97 2.86
N PRO A 215 -21.66 19.15 3.81
CA PRO A 215 -22.63 18.10 3.52
C PRO A 215 -24.01 18.60 3.08
N LEU A 216 -24.48 19.71 3.63
CA LEU A 216 -25.83 20.21 3.34
C LEU A 216 -25.90 20.91 1.98
N GLN A 217 -24.85 21.64 1.60
CA GLN A 217 -24.78 22.32 0.31
C GLN A 217 -24.19 21.46 -0.79
N ARG A 218 -23.54 20.34 -0.43
CA ARG A 218 -22.79 19.48 -1.36
C ARG A 218 -21.74 20.30 -2.12
N ARG A 219 -20.87 20.95 -1.35
CA ARG A 219 -19.80 21.79 -1.89
C ARG A 219 -18.48 21.49 -1.23
N ILE A 220 -17.40 21.54 -1.99
CA ILE A 220 -16.05 21.53 -1.43
C ILE A 220 -15.52 22.96 -1.45
N TYR A 221 -15.26 23.50 -0.27
CA TYR A 221 -14.60 24.80 -0.12
C TYR A 221 -13.10 24.57 0.01
N PHE A 222 -12.33 25.12 -0.94
CA PHE A 222 -10.87 25.12 -0.84
C PHE A 222 -10.41 26.20 0.14
N SER A 223 -9.40 25.89 0.94
CA SER A 223 -8.79 26.83 1.88
C SER A 223 -7.87 27.79 1.11
N PRO A 224 -8.19 29.09 1.06
CA PRO A 224 -7.44 30.05 0.26
C PRO A 224 -6.10 30.38 0.92
N TYR A 225 -5.02 30.12 0.19
CA TYR A 225 -3.65 30.37 0.61
C TYR A 225 -3.12 31.64 -0.08
N ALA A 226 -2.40 31.55 -1.19
CA ALA A 226 -1.88 32.73 -1.89
C ALA A 226 -3.00 33.60 -2.49
N ILE A 227 -4.15 33.01 -2.83
CA ILE A 227 -5.30 33.71 -3.40
C ILE A 227 -6.15 34.45 -2.35
N ALA A 228 -5.81 34.35 -1.05
CA ALA A 228 -6.64 34.90 0.02
C ALA A 228 -6.94 36.41 -0.11
N THR A 229 -6.10 37.18 -0.80
CA THR A 229 -6.29 38.61 -1.08
C THR A 229 -7.01 38.92 -2.41
N ALA A 230 -7.30 37.91 -3.23
CA ALA A 230 -8.05 38.12 -4.47
C ALA A 230 -9.50 38.50 -4.16
N ALA A 231 -10.25 39.00 -5.15
CA ALA A 231 -11.66 39.35 -4.93
C ALA A 231 -12.58 38.12 -4.84
N ASP A 232 -12.22 37.07 -5.58
CA ASP A 232 -13.04 35.86 -5.73
C ASP A 232 -12.29 34.63 -5.23
N TRP A 233 -13.02 33.77 -4.52
CA TRP A 233 -12.61 32.42 -4.17
C TRP A 233 -13.46 31.40 -4.93
N HIS A 234 -13.17 30.13 -4.75
CA HIS A 234 -13.76 29.06 -5.54
C HIS A 234 -14.18 27.88 -4.66
N TYR A 235 -15.29 27.25 -5.02
CA TYR A 235 -15.70 25.96 -4.48
C TYR A 235 -16.00 24.98 -5.61
N VAL A 236 -15.97 23.68 -5.31
CA VAL A 236 -16.51 22.64 -6.19
C VAL A 236 -17.98 22.47 -5.88
N ASP A 237 -18.85 22.60 -6.88
CA ASP A 237 -20.23 22.14 -6.80
C ASP A 237 -20.23 20.62 -6.98
N CYS A 238 -20.56 19.86 -5.93
CA CYS A 238 -20.53 18.40 -5.97
C CYS A 238 -21.76 17.79 -6.64
N ASP A 239 -22.82 18.54 -6.95
CA ASP A 239 -23.92 18.01 -7.76
C ASP A 239 -23.52 17.98 -9.25
N THR A 240 -22.70 18.93 -9.71
CA THR A 240 -22.30 19.06 -11.13
C THR A 240 -20.84 18.72 -11.41
N GLY A 241 -19.99 18.73 -10.39
CA GLY A 241 -18.53 18.60 -10.51
C GLY A 241 -17.84 19.83 -11.10
N THR A 242 -18.50 20.99 -11.10
CA THR A 242 -17.96 22.24 -11.68
C THR A 242 -17.30 23.11 -10.63
N ILE A 243 -16.35 23.96 -11.03
CA ILE A 243 -15.75 24.97 -10.16
C ILE A 243 -16.54 26.27 -10.29
N VAL A 244 -16.98 26.80 -9.15
CA VAL A 244 -17.78 28.03 -9.09
C VAL A 244 -16.99 29.12 -8.37
N ALA A 245 -16.81 30.25 -9.05
CA ALA A 245 -16.24 31.47 -8.47
C ALA A 245 -17.29 32.24 -7.67
N TYR A 246 -16.88 32.83 -6.55
CA TYR A 246 -17.74 33.69 -5.75
C TYR A 246 -16.94 34.79 -5.06
N THR A 247 -17.53 35.98 -5.01
CA THR A 247 -16.96 37.11 -4.27
C THR A 247 -17.17 36.88 -2.78
N HIS A 248 -16.08 36.88 -2.01
CA HIS A 248 -16.10 36.48 -0.61
C HIS A 248 -16.18 37.66 0.38
N GLY A 249 -15.79 38.88 -0.02
CA GLY A 249 -15.87 40.09 0.80
C GLY A 249 -14.95 40.11 2.05
N ALA A 250 -14.16 39.06 2.26
CA ALA A 250 -13.24 38.92 3.39
C ALA A 250 -11.99 39.80 3.21
N THR A 251 -11.51 40.41 4.30
CA THR A 251 -10.20 41.06 4.33
C THR A 251 -9.17 40.08 4.89
N SER A 252 -8.40 39.44 4.01
CA SER A 252 -7.41 38.42 4.39
C SER A 252 -6.00 38.80 3.92
N LEU A 253 -4.98 38.29 4.62
CA LEU A 253 -3.58 38.39 4.21
C LEU A 253 -3.23 37.31 3.18
N ALA A 254 -2.25 37.56 2.32
CA ALA A 254 -1.69 36.52 1.45
C ALA A 254 -1.17 35.36 2.30
N ASN A 255 -1.34 34.12 1.83
CA ASN A 255 -1.07 32.89 2.59
C ASN A 255 -1.97 32.76 3.84
N GLY A 256 -3.19 33.29 3.76
CA GLY A 256 -4.08 33.47 4.90
C GLY A 256 -4.40 32.16 5.63
N TYR A 257 -4.77 31.12 4.89
CA TYR A 257 -5.29 29.88 5.46
C TYR A 257 -4.66 28.62 4.88
N ARG A 258 -4.43 27.63 5.74
CA ARG A 258 -3.87 26.33 5.38
C ARG A 258 -4.64 25.21 6.05
N GLY A 259 -5.58 24.61 5.33
CA GLY A 259 -6.50 23.58 5.82
C GLY A 259 -7.84 24.17 6.26
N ALA A 260 -8.86 23.32 6.26
CA ALA A 260 -10.20 23.66 6.69
C ALA A 260 -10.85 22.46 7.37
N VAL A 261 -11.80 22.70 8.27
CA VAL A 261 -12.49 21.65 9.01
C VAL A 261 -13.96 21.98 9.13
N TYR A 262 -14.81 21.00 8.82
CA TYR A 262 -16.26 21.12 9.00
C TYR A 262 -16.67 20.88 10.45
N SER A 263 -17.49 21.80 10.98
CA SER A 263 -18.22 21.70 12.24
C SER A 263 -19.65 21.25 11.95
N PRO A 264 -20.05 20.02 12.30
CA PRO A 264 -21.35 19.48 11.97
C PRO A 264 -22.51 20.12 12.73
N ILE A 265 -22.30 20.53 13.99
CA ILE A 265 -23.38 21.09 14.82
C ILE A 265 -23.76 22.50 14.38
N GLN A 266 -22.76 23.33 14.05
CA GLN A 266 -23.02 24.71 13.60
C GLN A 266 -23.25 24.80 12.10
N ASN A 267 -22.99 23.71 11.37
CA ASN A 267 -22.95 23.71 9.92
C ASN A 267 -22.02 24.82 9.39
N ARG A 268 -20.74 24.77 9.77
CA ARG A 268 -19.72 25.76 9.39
C ARG A 268 -18.43 25.08 8.98
N ILE A 269 -17.68 25.69 8.07
CA ILE A 269 -16.30 25.30 7.79
C ILE A 269 -15.36 26.35 8.35
N TYR A 270 -14.55 25.99 9.33
CA TYR A 270 -13.51 26.86 9.88
C TYR A 270 -12.22 26.68 9.08
N PHE A 271 -11.66 27.79 8.59
CA PHE A 271 -10.34 27.79 7.98
C PHE A 271 -9.26 27.84 9.07
N ALA A 272 -8.20 27.05 8.92
CA ALA A 272 -7.07 27.07 9.85
C ALA A 272 -6.17 28.27 9.54
N PRO A 273 -6.06 29.25 10.46
CA PRO A 273 -5.41 30.53 10.18
C PRO A 273 -3.90 30.38 10.20
N TYR A 274 -3.30 30.49 9.02
CA TYR A 274 -1.86 30.43 8.82
C TYR A 274 -1.27 31.84 8.97
N ALA A 275 -1.02 32.57 7.88
CA ALA A 275 -0.54 33.95 7.96
C ALA A 275 -1.59 34.88 8.57
N GLN A 276 -2.87 34.51 8.51
CA GLN A 276 -3.97 35.23 9.17
C GLN A 276 -3.94 35.10 10.70
N GLY A 277 -3.14 34.19 11.28
CA GLY A 277 -3.15 33.86 12.71
C GLY A 277 -3.10 35.08 13.64
N ASN A 278 -2.21 36.03 13.38
CA ASN A 278 -2.03 37.22 14.22
C ASN A 278 -2.90 38.44 13.81
N GLN A 279 -3.84 38.27 12.88
CA GLN A 279 -4.77 39.31 12.46
C GLN A 279 -6.03 39.25 13.31
N ALA A 280 -6.61 40.39 13.67
CA ALA A 280 -7.74 40.47 14.62
C ALA A 280 -9.02 39.71 14.20
N GLN A 281 -9.14 39.37 12.92
CA GLN A 281 -10.30 38.66 12.37
C GLN A 281 -9.87 37.41 11.62
N TRP A 282 -10.58 36.32 11.89
CA TRP A 282 -10.55 35.09 11.11
C TRP A 282 -11.87 34.90 10.38
N HIS A 283 -11.98 33.87 9.55
CA HIS A 283 -13.13 33.65 8.69
C HIS A 283 -13.56 32.18 8.72
N TYR A 284 -14.86 31.95 8.63
CA TYR A 284 -15.45 30.64 8.38
C TYR A 284 -16.45 30.72 7.22
N VAL A 285 -16.79 29.58 6.64
CA VAL A 285 -17.92 29.45 5.71
C VAL A 285 -19.17 29.11 6.51
N ASP A 286 -20.21 29.94 6.42
CA ASP A 286 -21.54 29.53 6.86
C ASP A 286 -22.11 28.56 5.82
N CYS A 287 -22.25 27.28 6.17
CA CYS A 287 -22.69 26.27 5.21
C CYS A 287 -24.22 26.25 5.05
N SER A 288 -24.96 27.21 5.60
CA SER A 288 -26.38 27.38 5.28
C SER A 288 -26.56 28.10 3.94
N ASP A 289 -25.78 29.16 3.68
CA ASP A 289 -25.86 29.98 2.47
C ASP A 289 -24.55 30.05 1.65
N GLY A 290 -23.42 29.68 2.26
CA GLY A 290 -22.11 29.65 1.64
C GLY A 290 -21.33 30.94 1.81
N SER A 291 -21.83 31.87 2.63
CA SER A 291 -21.18 33.15 2.92
C SER A 291 -19.89 32.97 3.70
N ILE A 292 -18.94 33.89 3.49
CA ILE A 292 -17.71 33.97 4.28
C ILE A 292 -17.92 34.99 5.39
N VAL A 293 -17.90 34.50 6.63
CA VAL A 293 -18.23 35.31 7.80
C VAL A 293 -16.94 35.64 8.57
N PRO A 294 -16.58 36.93 8.70
CA PRO A 294 -15.50 37.36 9.57
C PRO A 294 -15.93 37.26 11.04
N TYR A 295 -15.00 36.89 11.91
CA TYR A 295 -15.22 36.89 13.36
C TYR A 295 -13.96 37.29 14.12
N THR A 296 -14.15 38.02 15.21
CA THR A 296 -13.07 38.34 16.15
C THR A 296 -12.79 37.12 17.02
N HIS A 297 -11.54 36.67 17.02
CA HIS A 297 -11.15 35.43 17.72
C HIS A 297 -10.65 35.64 19.14
N GLY A 298 -10.13 36.82 19.50
CA GLY A 298 -9.57 37.11 20.84
C GLY A 298 -8.31 36.31 21.23
N ALA A 299 -7.94 35.29 20.45
CA ALA A 299 -6.72 34.50 20.61
C ALA A 299 -5.41 35.29 20.48
N THR A 300 -4.38 34.86 21.21
CA THR A 300 -2.99 35.35 21.13
C THR A 300 -2.17 34.50 20.15
N ALA A 301 -2.68 34.35 18.93
CA ALA A 301 -2.03 33.53 17.90
C ALA A 301 -0.90 34.29 17.19
N VAL A 302 0.17 33.56 16.85
CA VAL A 302 1.32 34.12 16.10
C VAL A 302 1.08 34.09 14.59
N ALA A 303 1.96 34.73 13.81
CA ALA A 303 1.95 34.55 12.36
C ALA A 303 2.30 33.09 12.00
N SER A 304 1.65 32.54 10.96
CA SER A 304 1.80 31.12 10.57
C SER A 304 1.41 30.14 11.69
N ALA A 305 0.44 30.52 12.54
CA ALA A 305 0.10 29.80 13.76
C ALA A 305 -0.32 28.35 13.50
N TYR A 306 -1.25 28.11 12.57
CA TYR A 306 -1.89 26.80 12.39
C TYR A 306 -1.85 26.31 10.95
N ALA A 307 -1.63 25.00 10.79
CA ALA A 307 -1.63 24.30 9.52
C ALA A 307 -2.60 23.09 9.59
N GLY A 308 -3.88 23.39 9.44
CA GLY A 308 -4.98 22.43 9.51
C GLY A 308 -5.68 22.41 10.86
N GLY A 309 -6.55 21.42 11.01
CA GLY A 309 -7.23 21.14 12.26
C GLY A 309 -7.98 19.82 12.16
N THR A 310 -8.55 19.38 13.27
CA THR A 310 -9.31 18.13 13.33
C THR A 310 -10.49 18.29 14.28
N TYR A 311 -11.65 17.79 13.85
CA TYR A 311 -12.85 17.77 14.66
C TYR A 311 -12.82 16.59 15.64
N SER A 312 -13.06 16.89 16.91
CA SER A 312 -13.33 15.97 18.01
C SER A 312 -14.86 15.84 18.16
N PRO A 313 -15.46 14.70 17.77
CA PRO A 313 -16.91 14.52 17.85
C PRO A 313 -17.43 14.37 19.28
N THR A 314 -16.62 13.89 20.22
CA THR A 314 -17.01 13.67 21.62
C THR A 314 -17.12 14.96 22.42
N GLN A 315 -16.26 15.93 22.13
CA GLN A 315 -16.24 17.23 22.80
C GLN A 315 -16.93 18.32 21.99
N ASN A 316 -17.31 18.04 20.74
CA ASN A 316 -17.78 19.04 19.78
C ASN A 316 -16.78 20.21 19.65
N ARG A 317 -15.53 19.89 19.31
CA ARG A 317 -14.44 20.88 19.20
C ARG A 317 -13.62 20.68 17.94
N ILE A 318 -13.13 21.77 17.35
CA ILE A 318 -12.08 21.69 16.31
C ILE A 318 -10.76 22.11 16.95
N TYR A 319 -9.84 21.17 17.09
CA TYR A 319 -8.48 21.47 17.54
C TYR A 319 -7.66 21.91 16.33
N PHE A 320 -7.13 23.14 16.35
CA PHE A 320 -6.22 23.59 15.30
C PHE A 320 -4.87 22.89 15.44
N THR A 321 -4.28 22.51 14.31
CA THR A 321 -2.95 21.87 14.31
C THR A 321 -1.86 22.93 14.44
N PRO A 322 -1.10 22.95 15.55
CA PRO A 322 -0.16 24.03 15.84
C PRO A 322 1.11 23.89 15.00
N TYR A 323 1.29 24.83 14.07
CA TYR A 323 2.50 24.98 13.26
C TYR A 323 3.49 25.88 14.01
N SER A 324 3.59 27.18 13.68
CA SER A 324 4.43 28.12 14.43
C SER A 324 3.89 28.43 15.83
N GLN A 325 2.63 28.08 16.10
CA GLN A 325 2.08 28.11 17.45
C GLN A 325 2.64 26.98 18.35
N GLY A 326 3.30 25.96 17.78
CA GLY A 326 3.72 24.76 18.51
C GLY A 326 4.51 25.05 19.79
N ASN A 327 5.46 25.99 19.75
CA ASN A 327 6.31 26.36 20.88
C ASN A 327 5.75 27.50 21.77
N GLN A 328 4.52 27.95 21.53
CA GLN A 328 3.86 28.96 22.34
C GLN A 328 3.09 28.26 23.47
N ALA A 329 3.04 28.85 24.67
CA ALA A 329 2.44 28.21 25.85
C ALA A 329 0.95 27.82 25.73
N GLN A 330 0.23 28.43 24.78
CA GLN A 330 -1.19 28.18 24.55
C GLN A 330 -1.45 27.78 23.10
N TRP A 331 -2.25 26.73 22.95
CA TRP A 331 -2.90 26.35 21.70
C TRP A 331 -4.38 26.70 21.77
N HIS A 332 -5.09 26.58 20.66
CA HIS A 332 -6.47 27.02 20.57
C HIS A 332 -7.34 25.97 19.86
N TYR A 333 -8.59 25.87 20.30
CA TYR A 333 -9.63 25.11 19.61
C TYR A 333 -10.86 26.00 19.37
N VAL A 334 -11.70 25.60 18.42
CA VAL A 334 -13.05 26.13 18.26
C VAL A 334 -14.00 25.31 19.12
N ASP A 335 -14.71 25.91 20.06
CA ASP A 335 -15.88 25.26 20.66
C ASP A 335 -17.01 25.30 19.64
N CYS A 336 -17.38 24.15 19.09
CA CYS A 336 -18.39 24.09 18.05
C CYS A 336 -19.82 24.18 18.61
N SER A 337 -19.99 24.43 19.91
CA SER A 337 -21.30 24.68 20.50
C SER A 337 -21.72 26.13 20.27
N ASP A 338 -20.78 27.08 20.39
CA ASP A 338 -21.03 28.52 20.25
C ASP A 338 -20.12 29.23 19.22
N GLY A 339 -19.05 28.58 18.76
CA GLY A 339 -18.11 29.08 17.76
C GLY A 339 -16.97 29.90 18.38
N SER A 340 -16.85 29.91 19.70
CA SER A 340 -15.79 30.63 20.40
C SER A 340 -14.42 29.98 20.16
N ILE A 341 -13.37 30.81 20.13
CA ILE A 341 -11.99 30.35 20.09
C ILE A 341 -11.47 30.30 21.52
N VAL A 342 -11.16 29.10 22.00
CA VAL A 342 -10.76 28.87 23.38
C VAL A 342 -9.27 28.57 23.45
N PRO A 343 -8.47 29.40 24.15
CA PRO A 343 -7.08 29.09 24.43
C PRO A 343 -7.00 28.01 25.52
N TYR A 344 -6.01 27.12 25.42
CA TYR A 344 -5.70 26.16 26.46
C TYR A 344 -4.19 25.96 26.58
N THR A 345 -3.74 25.80 27.83
CA THR A 345 -2.34 25.48 28.13
C THR A 345 -2.09 24.01 27.81
N HIS A 346 -1.20 23.73 26.88
CA HIS A 346 -0.94 22.37 26.41
C HIS A 346 0.14 21.64 27.22
N GLY A 347 1.08 22.35 27.86
CA GLY A 347 2.15 21.75 28.68
C GLY A 347 3.18 20.89 27.92
N ALA A 348 2.98 20.69 26.61
CA ALA A 348 3.88 19.93 25.74
C ALA A 348 5.19 20.66 25.41
N THR A 349 6.28 19.91 25.28
CA THR A 349 7.54 20.43 24.72
C THR A 349 7.51 20.26 23.20
N ALA A 350 6.91 21.22 22.52
CA ALA A 350 6.81 21.25 21.06
C ALA A 350 7.70 22.34 20.44
N VAL A 351 8.28 22.06 19.28
CA VAL A 351 9.12 23.02 18.54
C VAL A 351 8.27 23.98 17.69
N SER A 352 8.90 25.03 17.14
CA SER A 352 8.23 25.84 16.12
C SER A 352 8.04 25.02 14.83
N ALA A 353 6.92 25.22 14.13
CA ALA A 353 6.51 24.40 12.99
C ALA A 353 6.38 22.90 13.35
N ALA A 354 5.95 22.60 14.58
CA ALA A 354 5.89 21.25 15.11
C ALA A 354 5.03 20.31 14.25
N TYR A 355 3.82 20.71 13.89
CA TYR A 355 2.84 19.85 13.23
C TYR A 355 2.17 20.49 12.01
N SER A 356 1.85 19.69 11.00
CA SER A 356 1.42 20.14 9.65
C SER A 356 0.00 19.71 9.24
N ASN A 357 -0.62 18.81 10.01
CA ASN A 357 -2.05 18.45 10.01
C ASN A 357 -2.35 17.56 11.23
N ALA A 358 -3.55 16.98 11.34
CA ALA A 358 -3.85 15.98 12.36
C ALA A 358 -5.01 15.05 11.91
N ALA A 359 -5.11 13.87 12.53
CA ALA A 359 -6.22 12.95 12.32
C ALA A 359 -6.81 12.47 13.65
N TYR A 360 -8.11 12.20 13.65
CA TYR A 360 -8.83 11.67 14.81
C TYR A 360 -8.88 10.14 14.75
N SER A 361 -8.61 9.51 15.90
CA SER A 361 -8.79 8.08 16.18
C SER A 361 -10.10 7.91 16.96
N PRO A 362 -11.17 7.36 16.33
CA PRO A 362 -12.45 7.15 16.99
C PRO A 362 -12.39 6.13 18.12
N LEU A 363 -11.56 5.08 18.00
CA LEU A 363 -11.51 4.02 19.00
C LEU A 363 -10.87 4.49 20.31
N GLN A 364 -9.80 5.27 20.21
CA GLN A 364 -9.09 5.78 21.38
C GLN A 364 -9.62 7.12 21.86
N ASN A 365 -10.49 7.76 21.06
CA ASN A 365 -10.92 9.12 21.28
C ASN A 365 -9.74 10.09 21.40
N ARG A 366 -8.84 10.09 20.40
CA ARG A 366 -7.61 10.90 20.39
C ARG A 366 -7.39 11.58 19.05
N ILE A 367 -6.80 12.77 19.07
CA ILE A 367 -6.27 13.42 17.87
C ILE A 367 -4.76 13.26 17.84
N TYR A 368 -4.23 12.78 16.73
CA TYR A 368 -2.80 12.63 16.48
C TYR A 368 -2.34 13.66 15.45
N PRO A 369 -1.67 14.75 15.89
CA PRO A 369 -0.96 15.67 15.01
C PRO A 369 0.14 15.00 14.20
N SER A 370 0.18 15.29 12.90
CA SER A 370 1.23 14.84 11.98
C SER A 370 2.54 15.60 12.24
N PRO A 371 3.61 14.94 12.71
CA PRO A 371 4.83 15.60 13.14
C PRO A 371 5.63 16.09 11.92
N PHE A 372 5.74 17.41 11.79
CA PHE A 372 6.55 18.08 10.78
C PHE A 372 7.94 18.36 11.32
N GLN A 373 8.25 19.54 11.87
CA GLN A 373 9.55 19.75 12.53
C GLN A 373 9.68 18.95 13.83
N GLN A 374 8.56 18.52 14.42
CA GLN A 374 8.57 17.65 15.59
C GLN A 374 9.06 16.23 15.28
N SER A 375 9.14 15.82 14.00
CA SER A 375 9.41 14.43 13.64
C SER A 375 10.72 13.89 14.21
N ASN A 376 11.76 14.71 14.31
CA ASN A 376 13.07 14.33 14.84
C ASN A 376 13.21 14.50 16.36
N GLN A 377 12.15 14.87 17.07
CA GLN A 377 12.15 15.01 18.51
C GLN A 377 11.77 13.68 19.15
N ALA A 378 12.37 13.35 20.30
CA ALA A 378 12.15 12.07 20.98
C ALA A 378 10.68 11.77 21.32
N ASN A 379 9.89 12.82 21.54
CA ASN A 379 8.48 12.71 21.89
C ASN A 379 7.60 13.36 20.83
N TRP A 380 6.54 12.64 20.47
CA TRP A 380 5.38 13.18 19.78
C TRP A 380 4.23 13.33 20.76
N HIS A 381 3.12 13.89 20.30
CA HIS A 381 2.00 14.21 21.18
C HIS A 381 0.68 13.79 20.55
N TYR A 382 -0.30 13.46 21.38
CA TYR A 382 -1.69 13.37 20.98
C TYR A 382 -2.54 14.27 21.89
N ILE A 383 -3.74 14.61 21.44
CA ILE A 383 -4.75 15.30 22.24
C ILE A 383 -5.77 14.26 22.67
N ASP A 384 -5.93 14.05 23.98
CA ASP A 384 -6.98 13.19 24.51
C ASP A 384 -8.32 13.93 24.39
N CYS A 385 -9.24 13.39 23.60
CA CYS A 385 -10.53 14.03 23.37
C CYS A 385 -11.56 13.68 24.46
N THR A 386 -11.12 13.11 25.58
CA THR A 386 -11.94 12.93 26.78
C THR A 386 -11.92 14.22 27.60
N ASP A 387 -10.74 14.78 27.84
CA ASP A 387 -10.55 15.97 28.68
C ASP A 387 -9.84 17.14 27.98
N GLY A 388 -9.30 16.92 26.78
CA GLY A 388 -8.59 17.91 25.98
C GLY A 388 -7.10 18.06 26.34
N THR A 389 -6.56 17.16 27.16
CA THR A 389 -5.13 17.19 27.55
C THR A 389 -4.23 16.82 26.39
N VAL A 390 -3.02 17.41 26.37
CA VAL A 390 -1.99 17.04 25.41
C VAL A 390 -1.01 16.10 26.10
N VAL A 391 -0.86 14.89 25.56
CA VAL A 391 -0.05 13.83 26.16
C VAL A 391 1.14 13.55 25.26
N ALA A 392 2.33 13.62 25.84
CA ALA A 392 3.57 13.25 25.17
C ALA A 392 3.78 11.73 25.20
N TYR A 393 4.31 11.17 24.13
CA TYR A 393 4.70 9.76 24.05
C TYR A 393 5.99 9.59 23.25
N ALA A 394 6.80 8.62 23.68
CA ALA A 394 7.99 8.22 22.93
C ALA A 394 7.56 7.47 21.67
N HIS A 395 7.95 7.98 20.49
CA HIS A 395 7.45 7.42 19.23
C HIS A 395 8.22 6.17 18.77
N GLY A 396 9.50 6.01 19.15
CA GLY A 396 10.34 4.86 18.78
C GLY A 396 10.66 4.69 17.28
N ALA A 397 9.95 5.41 16.40
CA ALA A 397 10.15 5.40 14.95
C ALA A 397 11.54 5.92 14.51
N THR A 398 12.12 5.26 13.50
CA THR A 398 13.31 5.77 12.81
C THR A 398 12.86 6.74 11.71
N VAL A 399 13.12 8.03 11.90
CA VAL A 399 12.71 9.08 10.96
C VAL A 399 13.88 9.65 10.18
N GLY A 400 13.63 10.09 8.95
CA GLY A 400 14.63 10.69 8.06
C GLY A 400 15.14 12.08 8.47
N GLY A 401 14.53 12.73 9.46
CA GLY A 401 14.93 14.05 9.94
C GLY A 401 13.75 14.91 10.36
N ALA A 402 13.94 16.23 10.42
CA ALA A 402 12.86 17.19 10.60
C ALA A 402 12.10 17.38 9.28
N GLY A 403 10.77 17.56 9.34
CA GLY A 403 9.93 17.67 8.15
C GLY A 403 9.55 16.32 7.53
N SER A 404 9.64 15.23 8.30
CA SER A 404 9.37 13.88 7.77
C SER A 404 7.92 13.67 7.34
N TYR A 405 6.94 14.31 7.99
CA TYR A 405 5.51 14.08 7.70
C TYR A 405 4.72 15.38 7.51
N SER A 406 3.81 15.38 6.55
CA SER A 406 3.06 16.56 6.08
C SER A 406 1.57 16.52 6.43
N GLN A 407 1.00 15.34 6.62
CA GLN A 407 -0.40 15.14 6.95
C GLN A 407 -0.63 13.80 7.65
N ALA A 408 -1.73 13.67 8.39
CA ALA A 408 -2.20 12.41 8.95
C ALA A 408 -3.60 12.11 8.40
N VAL A 409 -3.89 10.86 8.09
CA VAL A 409 -5.20 10.43 7.56
C VAL A 409 -5.62 9.14 8.25
N TYR A 410 -6.83 9.13 8.80
CA TYR A 410 -7.42 7.95 9.40
C TYR A 410 -7.99 7.02 8.30
N MET A 411 -7.66 5.73 8.39
CA MET A 411 -8.18 4.66 7.56
C MET A 411 -9.01 3.71 8.45
N PRO A 412 -10.36 3.79 8.39
CA PRO A 412 -11.24 3.04 9.28
C PRO A 412 -11.09 1.52 9.21
N THR A 413 -10.81 0.94 8.05
CA THR A 413 -10.83 -0.54 7.88
C THR A 413 -9.76 -1.28 8.66
N ASN A 414 -8.69 -0.58 9.02
CA ASN A 414 -7.58 -1.16 9.79
C ASN A 414 -7.44 -0.47 11.13
N ASN A 415 -8.28 0.52 11.42
CA ASN A 415 -8.15 1.40 12.56
C ASN A 415 -6.73 1.97 12.67
N ARG A 416 -6.28 2.66 11.62
CA ARG A 416 -4.91 3.20 11.53
C ARG A 416 -4.92 4.66 11.11
N ILE A 417 -3.99 5.44 11.64
CA ILE A 417 -3.66 6.77 11.12
C ILE A 417 -2.37 6.68 10.34
N TYR A 418 -2.44 6.84 9.03
CA TYR A 418 -1.24 6.87 8.18
C TYR A 418 -0.63 8.26 8.19
N LEU A 419 0.68 8.33 8.41
CA LEU A 419 1.45 9.58 8.36
C LEU A 419 1.98 9.76 6.94
N MET A 420 1.58 10.84 6.29
CA MET A 420 1.93 11.13 4.90
C MET A 420 3.40 11.55 4.82
N PRO A 421 4.25 10.75 4.14
CA PRO A 421 5.70 10.90 4.20
C PRO A 421 6.15 12.04 3.28
N ASN A 422 6.64 13.14 3.84
CA ASN A 422 7.26 14.23 3.10
C ASN A 422 8.76 14.01 2.96
N GLY A 423 9.57 14.44 3.93
CA GLY A 423 10.99 14.09 3.98
C GLY A 423 11.24 12.59 4.19
N GLN A 424 10.26 11.85 4.72
CA GLN A 424 10.32 10.40 4.88
C GLN A 424 10.13 9.63 3.56
N SER A 425 9.68 10.27 2.47
CA SER A 425 9.25 9.54 1.26
C SER A 425 10.37 8.72 0.61
N ALA A 426 11.61 9.18 0.75
CA ALA A 426 12.82 8.52 0.23
C ALA A 426 13.34 7.38 1.13
N GLN A 427 12.82 7.22 2.35
CA GLN A 427 13.21 6.16 3.28
C GLN A 427 12.42 4.90 2.99
N THR A 428 13.04 3.72 3.09
CA THR A 428 12.42 2.42 2.81
C THR A 428 11.24 2.06 3.73
N THR A 429 11.10 2.77 4.84
CA THR A 429 10.01 2.58 5.80
C THR A 429 9.20 3.85 5.98
N TRP A 430 7.89 3.69 5.92
CA TRP A 430 6.91 4.71 6.32
C TRP A 430 6.22 4.28 7.61
N HIS A 431 5.42 5.17 8.18
CA HIS A 431 4.85 4.94 9.51
C HIS A 431 3.34 5.19 9.53
N TYR A 432 2.66 4.40 10.34
CA TYR A 432 1.28 4.65 10.75
C TYR A 432 1.19 4.53 12.28
N ILE A 433 0.08 5.01 12.84
CA ILE A 433 -0.28 4.84 14.25
C ILE A 433 -1.38 3.78 14.31
N ASP A 434 -1.14 2.66 15.00
CA ASP A 434 -2.18 1.67 15.27
C ASP A 434 -3.13 2.27 16.31
N CYS A 435 -4.39 2.46 15.93
CA CYS A 435 -5.37 3.07 16.83
C CYS A 435 -5.96 2.06 17.83
N ASP A 436 -5.51 0.81 17.85
CA ASP A 436 -5.87 -0.13 18.92
C ASP A 436 -5.07 0.14 20.19
N ASP A 437 -3.78 0.49 20.08
CA ASP A 437 -2.89 0.70 21.24
C ASP A 437 -2.11 2.03 21.22
N GLY A 438 -2.10 2.73 20.08
CA GLY A 438 -1.44 4.02 19.90
C GLY A 438 0.04 3.90 19.54
N SER A 439 0.51 2.69 19.24
CA SER A 439 1.89 2.43 18.81
C SER A 439 2.16 3.04 17.43
N VAL A 440 3.39 3.53 17.24
CA VAL A 440 3.86 3.94 15.92
C VAL A 440 4.55 2.74 15.28
N VAL A 441 4.01 2.31 14.14
CA VAL A 441 4.47 1.10 13.47
C VAL A 441 5.10 1.48 12.13
N ALA A 442 6.30 0.95 11.89
CA ALA A 442 6.99 1.08 10.62
C ALA A 442 6.52 -0.01 9.66
N TYR A 443 6.35 0.34 8.39
CA TYR A 443 6.05 -0.61 7.33
C TYR A 443 6.87 -0.30 6.08
N THR A 444 7.31 -1.34 5.38
CA THR A 444 8.08 -1.20 4.14
C THR A 444 7.14 -0.87 2.99
N HIS A 445 7.38 0.25 2.30
CA HIS A 445 6.67 0.56 1.07
C HIS A 445 7.39 -0.12 -0.12
N LYS A 446 6.64 -0.81 -0.98
CA LYS A 446 7.21 -1.56 -2.12
C LYS A 446 7.45 -0.70 -3.36
N THR A 447 7.61 0.61 -3.19
CA THR A 447 7.65 1.58 -4.30
C THR A 447 9.02 2.24 -4.39
N ASN A 448 9.74 1.99 -5.48
CA ASN A 448 10.99 2.68 -5.76
C ASN A 448 10.68 4.14 -6.11
N ASN A 449 11.35 5.08 -5.45
CA ASN A 449 11.41 6.49 -5.84
C ASN A 449 10.07 7.25 -5.71
N VAL A 450 9.61 7.45 -4.47
CA VAL A 450 8.44 8.29 -4.21
C VAL A 450 8.91 9.71 -3.89
N ASP A 451 8.57 10.64 -4.78
CA ASP A 451 8.65 12.07 -4.50
C ASP A 451 7.92 12.41 -3.19
N GLY A 452 8.30 13.48 -2.50
CA GLY A 452 7.68 13.84 -1.21
C GLY A 452 6.15 13.85 -1.31
N ILE A 453 5.43 13.29 -0.33
CA ILE A 453 3.97 13.31 -0.27
C ILE A 453 3.56 14.45 0.67
N ILE A 454 2.60 15.27 0.26
CA ILE A 454 2.13 16.43 1.04
C ILE A 454 0.75 16.23 1.64
N GLY A 455 0.01 15.23 1.16
CA GLY A 455 -1.30 14.93 1.69
C GLY A 455 -1.81 13.56 1.28
N GLY A 456 -2.96 13.20 1.83
CA GLY A 456 -3.67 12.00 1.47
C GLY A 456 -5.16 12.11 1.74
N VAL A 457 -5.94 11.28 1.08
CA VAL A 457 -7.38 11.21 1.25
C VAL A 457 -7.83 9.76 1.20
N TYR A 458 -8.66 9.38 2.15
CA TYR A 458 -9.27 8.06 2.18
C TYR A 458 -10.54 8.03 1.33
N SER A 459 -10.63 7.05 0.44
CA SER A 459 -11.82 6.69 -0.31
C SER A 459 -12.48 5.47 0.37
N PRO A 460 -13.71 5.63 0.89
CA PRO A 460 -14.44 4.53 1.53
C PRO A 460 -14.93 3.48 0.53
N THR A 461 -15.14 3.82 -0.74
CA THR A 461 -15.71 2.88 -1.74
C THR A 461 -14.70 1.83 -2.18
N GLU A 462 -13.46 2.23 -2.42
CA GLU A 462 -12.39 1.29 -2.82
C GLU A 462 -11.56 0.80 -1.64
N ASN A 463 -11.83 1.32 -0.44
CA ASN A 463 -10.96 1.18 0.72
C ASN A 463 -9.49 1.55 0.43
N ARG A 464 -9.28 2.71 -0.19
CA ARG A 464 -7.95 3.16 -0.58
C ARG A 464 -7.64 4.51 0.04
N LEU A 465 -6.46 4.62 0.61
CA LEU A 465 -5.87 5.88 1.00
C LEU A 465 -4.96 6.34 -0.14
N TYR A 466 -5.37 7.36 -0.87
CA TYR A 466 -4.55 7.92 -1.95
C TYR A 466 -3.54 8.90 -1.38
N HIS A 467 -2.28 8.75 -1.78
CA HIS A 467 -1.20 9.66 -1.43
C HIS A 467 -1.04 10.71 -2.53
N MET A 468 -1.00 11.97 -2.13
CA MET A 468 -0.90 13.10 -3.05
C MET A 468 0.54 13.61 -3.12
N PRO A 469 1.18 13.56 -4.30
CA PRO A 469 2.56 13.97 -4.44
C PRO A 469 2.70 15.49 -4.25
N PHE A 470 3.77 15.86 -3.56
CA PHE A 470 4.25 17.22 -3.38
C PHE A 470 5.11 17.63 -4.57
N SER A 471 6.20 16.90 -4.82
CA SER A 471 7.24 17.28 -5.76
C SER A 471 7.31 16.27 -6.88
N ALA A 472 6.20 16.00 -7.55
CA ALA A 472 6.27 15.22 -8.76
C ALA A 472 7.18 15.98 -9.74
N GLY A 473 8.35 15.44 -10.07
CA GLY A 473 9.03 15.89 -11.28
C GLY A 473 8.03 15.81 -12.42
N ALA A 474 8.04 16.73 -13.38
CA ALA A 474 7.07 16.74 -14.50
C ALA A 474 7.02 15.42 -15.33
N ALA A 475 7.84 14.43 -14.99
CA ALA A 475 7.92 13.09 -15.57
C ALA A 475 7.38 11.95 -14.67
N THR A 476 7.01 12.16 -13.40
CA THR A 476 6.54 11.05 -12.55
C THR A 476 5.06 10.78 -12.79
N THR A 477 4.77 9.88 -13.73
CA THR A 477 3.42 9.34 -13.99
C THR A 477 2.96 8.36 -12.91
N ARG A 478 3.72 8.17 -11.83
CA ARG A 478 3.47 7.16 -10.79
C ARG A 478 3.03 7.79 -9.50
N TRP A 479 1.78 7.57 -9.13
CA TRP A 479 1.23 7.91 -7.81
C TRP A 479 1.07 6.66 -6.98
N VAL A 480 0.72 6.83 -5.71
CA VAL A 480 0.68 5.73 -4.75
C VAL A 480 -0.64 5.76 -3.98
N TYR A 481 -1.20 4.58 -3.72
CA TYR A 481 -2.26 4.42 -2.72
C TYR A 481 -1.89 3.31 -1.73
N THR A 482 -2.43 3.39 -0.52
CA THR A 482 -2.41 2.32 0.47
C THR A 482 -3.79 1.68 0.54
N THR A 483 -3.85 0.35 0.49
CA THR A 483 -5.09 -0.43 0.65
C THR A 483 -4.92 -1.49 1.72
N SER A 484 -6.03 -1.98 2.25
CA SER A 484 -6.06 -3.14 3.12
C SER A 484 -6.98 -4.24 2.63
N LEU A 485 -6.48 -5.48 2.65
CA LEU A 485 -7.26 -6.68 2.36
C LEU A 485 -8.34 -6.98 3.41
N SER A 486 -8.21 -6.45 4.63
CA SER A 486 -9.20 -6.66 5.71
C SER A 486 -10.62 -6.20 5.34
N SER A 487 -10.74 -5.26 4.41
CA SER A 487 -12.01 -4.71 3.90
C SER A 487 -12.82 -5.65 3.03
N GLN A 488 -12.22 -6.72 2.53
CA GLN A 488 -12.95 -7.77 1.85
C GLN A 488 -13.69 -8.69 2.84
N ARG A 489 -13.42 -8.63 4.16
CA ARG A 489 -14.12 -9.47 5.14
C ARG A 489 -15.62 -9.15 5.21
N VAL A 490 -16.47 -10.01 4.63
CA VAL A 490 -17.73 -10.34 5.30
C VAL A 490 -17.34 -10.87 6.68
N SER A 491 -17.92 -10.30 7.73
CA SER A 491 -17.49 -10.34 9.13
C SER A 491 -16.67 -11.56 9.58
N ARG A 492 -15.71 -11.34 10.51
CA ARG A 492 -15.02 -12.42 11.28
C ARG A 492 -16.00 -13.50 11.79
N THR A 493 -17.27 -13.16 11.99
CA THR A 493 -18.36 -14.06 12.39
C THR A 493 -18.79 -15.06 11.31
N LEU A 494 -18.73 -14.72 10.02
CA LEU A 494 -19.11 -15.63 8.93
C LEU A 494 -18.04 -16.69 8.63
N MET A 495 -16.76 -16.33 8.69
CA MET A 495 -15.67 -17.30 8.51
C MET A 495 -15.52 -18.24 9.73
N GLY A 496 -15.83 -17.76 10.93
CA GLY A 496 -15.92 -18.62 12.13
C GLY A 496 -17.01 -19.69 12.01
N ASN A 497 -18.17 -19.36 11.44
CA ASN A 497 -19.27 -20.32 11.31
C ASN A 497 -19.11 -21.28 10.11
N ALA A 498 -18.33 -20.92 9.09
CA ALA A 498 -18.05 -21.80 7.95
C ALA A 498 -16.96 -22.85 8.24
N MET A 499 -15.97 -22.53 9.09
CA MET A 499 -14.86 -23.45 9.39
C MET A 499 -15.18 -24.53 10.44
N PHE A 500 -16.22 -24.36 11.27
CA PHE A 500 -16.59 -25.35 12.28
C PHE A 500 -17.69 -26.35 11.85
N ASN A 501 -18.21 -26.25 10.63
CA ASN A 501 -19.22 -27.20 10.10
C ASN A 501 -18.62 -28.35 9.28
N LYS A 502 -17.30 -28.52 9.26
CA LYS A 502 -16.60 -29.60 8.54
C LYS A 502 -15.46 -30.27 9.33
N LEU A 503 -15.45 -30.15 10.66
CA LEU A 503 -14.65 -31.01 11.54
C LEU A 503 -15.57 -31.94 12.33
#